data_AF-A0A938FU78-F1
#
_entry.id   AF-A0A938FU78-F1
#
_cell.length_a   1.000
_cell.length_b   1.000
_cell.length_c   1.000
_cell.angle_alpha   90.00
_cell.angle_beta   90.00
_cell.angle_gamma   90.00
#
_symmetry.space_group_name_H-M   'P 1'
#
loop_
_entity.id
_entity.type
_entity.pdbx_description
1 polymer ?
#
loop_
_entity_poly.entity_id
_entity_poly.type
_entity_poly.pdbx_seq_one_letter_code
_entity_poly.pdbx_strand_id
1 'polypeptide(L)'
;MAAESSRLEAKKQVEYFEIASRSILNRTKPNMPFRWTINPYRGCEFGCRYCYARYTHEYMGLDDALDFEQKIYAKAAGAEILRRELRRIPQSDPIAIGTATDPYQPAERRFGRTRAILEVFARERGRRLSLVTKSDLVTRDIELLREVARRNVLSVNVTITTLDESLARLLEPRAPRPELRLEAVRKLAAAGLV
;
A
#
# COMPACT_ATOMS: atom_id res chain seq x y z
N MET A 1 -6.49 41.18 5.85
CA MET A 1 -5.21 41.46 6.53
C MET A 1 -4.59 40.22 7.18
N ALA A 2 -5.13 39.63 8.27
CA ALA A 2 -4.58 38.36 8.81
C ALA A 2 -4.81 37.14 7.87
N ALA A 3 -5.92 37.13 7.13
CA ALA A 3 -6.25 36.08 6.15
C ALA A 3 -5.46 36.18 4.83
N GLU A 4 -4.71 37.26 4.60
CA GLU A 4 -3.92 37.50 3.37
C GLU A 4 -2.41 37.29 3.62
N SER A 5 -2.03 36.95 4.84
CA SER A 5 -0.63 36.66 5.18
C SER A 5 -0.18 35.37 4.49
N SER A 6 0.99 35.40 3.86
CA SER A 6 1.63 34.22 3.29
C SER A 6 1.86 33.17 4.38
N ARG A 7 1.32 31.97 4.20
CA ARG A 7 1.61 30.80 5.05
C ARG A 7 3.13 30.55 5.04
N LEU A 8 3.80 30.90 6.14
CA LEU A 8 5.26 30.73 6.28
C LEU A 8 5.64 29.26 6.44
N GLU A 9 4.87 28.50 7.21
CA GLU A 9 5.00 27.06 7.34
C GLU A 9 3.65 26.49 7.85
N ALA A 10 3.25 25.31 7.40
CA ALA A 10 2.45 24.48 8.30
C ALA A 10 2.81 23.01 8.09
N LYS A 11 3.32 22.40 9.16
CA LYS A 11 3.56 20.96 9.24
C LYS A 11 2.21 20.28 9.41
N LYS A 12 1.62 19.79 8.32
CA LYS A 12 0.52 18.81 8.42
C LYS A 12 1.14 17.57 9.07
N GLN A 13 0.91 17.37 10.37
CA GLN A 13 1.37 16.19 11.07
C GLN A 13 0.48 15.02 10.65
N VAL A 14 1.11 13.95 10.17
CA VAL A 14 0.44 12.67 10.03
C VAL A 14 0.39 12.04 11.40
N GLU A 15 -0.81 11.74 11.88
CA GLU A 15 -1.06 10.99 13.09
C GLU A 15 -1.08 9.50 12.77
N TYR A 16 -0.37 8.72 13.57
CA TYR A 16 -0.32 7.27 13.40
C TYR A 16 -1.02 6.58 14.56
N PHE A 17 -1.93 5.69 14.22
CA PHE A 17 -2.67 4.88 15.15
C PHE A 17 -2.36 3.41 14.89
N GLU A 18 -2.40 2.61 15.92
CA GLU A 18 -2.38 1.16 15.79
C GLU A 18 -3.78 0.61 16.04
N ILE A 19 -4.25 -0.27 15.17
CA ILE A 19 -5.56 -0.93 15.32
C ILE A 19 -5.39 -2.43 15.36
N ALA A 20 -6.11 -3.08 16.28
CA ALA A 20 -6.26 -4.52 16.25
C ALA A 20 -7.00 -4.91 14.96
N SER A 21 -6.52 -5.96 14.30
CA SER A 21 -7.22 -6.54 13.17
C SER A 21 -7.74 -7.92 13.54
N ARG A 22 -8.99 -8.22 13.21
CA ARG A 22 -9.53 -9.59 13.32
C ARG A 22 -9.24 -10.41 12.07
N SER A 23 -8.97 -9.72 10.95
CA SER A 23 -8.81 -10.31 9.63
C SER A 23 -7.90 -9.44 8.74
N ILE A 24 -6.99 -10.07 8.01
CA ILE A 24 -6.09 -9.38 7.07
C ILE A 24 -6.61 -9.54 5.64
N LEU A 25 -7.20 -10.70 5.31
CA LEU A 25 -7.79 -11.00 4.02
C LEU A 25 -9.22 -10.47 3.90
N ASN A 26 -9.48 -9.65 2.89
CA ASN A 26 -10.83 -9.15 2.59
C ASN A 26 -11.31 -9.76 1.27
N ARG A 27 -12.48 -10.40 1.29
CA ARG A 27 -13.08 -10.99 0.08
C ARG A 27 -13.59 -9.89 -0.83
N THR A 28 -13.33 -10.01 -2.13
CA THR A 28 -13.79 -9.05 -3.14
C THR A 28 -15.14 -9.43 -3.72
N LYS A 29 -15.72 -8.50 -4.49
CA LYS A 29 -16.87 -8.79 -5.35
C LYS A 29 -16.47 -9.77 -6.47
N PRO A 30 -17.39 -10.62 -6.97
CA PRO A 30 -17.07 -11.69 -7.93
C PRO A 30 -16.42 -11.25 -9.25
N ASN A 31 -16.61 -10.00 -9.63
CA ASN A 31 -16.21 -9.40 -10.91
C ASN A 31 -14.81 -8.75 -10.87
N MET A 32 -14.05 -8.93 -9.79
CA MET A 32 -12.65 -8.49 -9.72
C MET A 32 -11.70 -9.59 -10.23
N PRO A 33 -10.55 -9.24 -10.84
CA PRO A 33 -9.56 -10.22 -11.32
C PRO A 33 -8.83 -10.97 -10.17
N PHE A 34 -9.08 -10.59 -8.93
CA PHE A 34 -8.57 -11.21 -7.71
C PHE A 34 -9.70 -11.47 -6.72
N ARG A 35 -9.59 -12.53 -5.92
CA ARG A 35 -10.62 -12.96 -4.97
C ARG A 35 -10.44 -12.38 -3.57
N TRP A 36 -9.21 -12.04 -3.21
CA TRP A 36 -8.85 -11.53 -1.89
C TRP A 36 -7.99 -10.29 -1.99
N THR A 37 -8.09 -9.43 -0.98
CA THR A 37 -7.24 -8.25 -0.86
C THR A 37 -6.62 -8.11 0.53
N ILE A 38 -5.43 -7.53 0.56
CA ILE A 38 -4.70 -7.17 1.76
C ILE A 38 -4.36 -5.69 1.70
N ASN A 39 -4.79 -4.95 2.72
CA ASN A 39 -4.42 -3.55 2.92
C ASN A 39 -3.83 -3.44 4.33
N PRO A 40 -2.49 -3.32 4.47
CA PRO A 40 -1.81 -3.31 5.77
C PRO A 40 -2.13 -2.07 6.62
N TYR A 41 -2.59 -1.01 5.95
CA TYR A 41 -2.94 0.27 6.54
C TYR A 41 -4.38 0.65 6.18
N ARG A 42 -5.02 1.48 7.01
CA ARG A 42 -6.13 2.35 6.58
C ARG A 42 -5.63 3.79 6.52
N GLY A 43 -6.03 4.50 5.47
CA GLY A 43 -5.46 5.79 5.13
C GLY A 43 -4.20 5.66 4.28
N CYS A 44 -3.90 6.71 3.52
CA CYS A 44 -2.72 6.77 2.67
C CYS A 44 -2.11 8.17 2.65
N GLU A 45 -0.88 8.29 3.15
CA GLU A 45 -0.17 9.57 3.26
C GLU A 45 0.14 10.22 1.90
N PHE A 46 0.09 9.49 0.80
CA PHE A 46 0.33 10.06 -0.52
C PHE A 46 -0.69 11.13 -0.91
N GLY A 47 -1.90 11.09 -0.32
CA GLY A 47 -2.89 12.16 -0.47
C GLY A 47 -3.28 12.41 -1.93
N CYS A 48 -3.35 11.37 -2.76
CA CYS A 48 -3.74 11.51 -4.16
C CYS A 48 -5.13 12.15 -4.24
N ARG A 49 -5.29 13.21 -5.04
CA ARG A 49 -6.57 13.95 -5.13
C ARG A 49 -7.70 13.09 -5.70
N TYR A 50 -7.35 12.17 -6.59
CA TYR A 50 -8.29 11.25 -7.24
C TYR A 50 -8.48 9.92 -6.46
N CYS A 51 -7.99 9.83 -5.21
CA CYS A 51 -8.01 8.57 -4.47
C CYS A 51 -9.43 8.12 -4.16
N TYR A 52 -9.84 7.01 -4.78
CA TYR A 52 -11.16 6.44 -4.55
C TYR A 52 -11.32 5.88 -3.14
N ALA A 53 -10.25 5.56 -2.41
CA ALA A 53 -10.35 4.87 -1.11
C ALA A 53 -10.68 5.79 0.08
N ARG A 54 -10.88 7.09 -0.16
CA ARG A 54 -11.20 8.08 0.88
C ARG A 54 -12.46 7.72 1.68
N TYR A 55 -13.47 7.12 1.03
CA TYR A 55 -14.70 6.65 1.69
C TYR A 55 -14.45 5.65 2.84
N THR A 56 -13.26 5.02 2.90
CA THR A 56 -12.96 4.07 3.98
C THR A 56 -12.87 4.73 5.35
N HIS A 57 -12.57 6.03 5.42
CA HIS A 57 -12.56 6.83 6.64
C HIS A 57 -13.97 7.28 7.06
N GLU A 58 -14.90 7.44 6.12
CA GLU A 58 -16.31 7.76 6.42
C GLU A 58 -16.96 6.66 7.27
N TYR A 59 -16.65 5.37 7.01
CA TYR A 59 -17.13 4.26 7.85
C TYR A 59 -16.56 4.25 9.27
N MET A 60 -15.58 5.10 9.56
CA MET A 60 -15.00 5.28 10.89
C MET A 60 -15.54 6.55 11.58
N GLY A 61 -16.51 7.25 10.97
CA GLY A 61 -17.04 8.52 11.46
C GLY A 61 -16.02 9.67 11.34
N LEU A 62 -15.09 9.56 10.38
CA LEU A 62 -14.09 10.59 10.09
C LEU A 62 -14.52 11.33 8.84
N ASP A 63 -15.14 12.49 9.05
CA ASP A 63 -15.81 13.25 7.97
C ASP A 63 -14.94 14.38 7.39
N ASP A 64 -13.75 14.64 7.96
CA ASP A 64 -12.81 15.60 7.38
C ASP A 64 -12.19 15.04 6.09
N ALA A 65 -12.28 15.80 5.00
CA ALA A 65 -11.77 15.42 3.69
C ALA A 65 -10.28 15.04 3.67
N LEU A 66 -9.50 15.53 4.64
CA LEU A 66 -8.07 15.29 4.77
C LEU A 66 -7.71 14.17 5.75
N ASP A 67 -8.66 13.64 6.52
CA ASP A 67 -8.40 12.61 7.53
C ASP A 67 -7.80 11.35 6.91
N PHE A 68 -8.20 11.00 5.68
CA PHE A 68 -7.67 9.83 4.98
C PHE A 68 -6.14 9.87 4.82
N GLU A 69 -5.58 11.04 4.58
CA GLU A 69 -4.15 11.21 4.34
C GLU A 69 -3.38 11.81 5.53
N GLN A 70 -4.07 12.10 6.64
CA GLN A 70 -3.48 12.60 7.88
C GLN A 70 -3.56 11.58 9.03
N LYS A 71 -4.60 10.74 9.09
CA LYS A 71 -4.80 9.74 10.14
C LYS A 71 -4.57 8.35 9.57
N ILE A 72 -3.41 7.78 9.86
CA ILE A 72 -2.98 6.49 9.32
C ILE A 72 -3.09 5.42 10.39
N TYR A 73 -3.90 4.40 10.13
CA TYR A 73 -4.12 3.29 11.03
C TYR A 73 -3.33 2.07 10.55
N ALA A 74 -2.23 1.76 11.23
CA ALA A 74 -1.44 0.57 11.01
C ALA A 74 -2.15 -0.64 11.64
N LYS A 75 -2.45 -1.68 10.85
CA LYS A 75 -3.05 -2.91 11.38
C LYS A 75 -2.00 -3.72 12.13
N ALA A 76 -2.21 -3.90 13.44
CA ALA A 76 -1.33 -4.66 14.31
C ALA A 76 -1.29 -6.15 13.91
N ALA A 77 -0.13 -6.78 14.15
CA ALA A 77 0.02 -8.24 14.23
C ALA A 77 -0.63 -9.08 13.11
N GLY A 78 -0.51 -8.62 11.85
CA GLY A 78 -1.14 -9.29 10.72
C GLY A 78 -0.55 -10.65 10.34
N ALA A 79 0.69 -10.97 10.72
CA ALA A 79 1.37 -12.17 10.25
C ALA A 79 0.72 -13.48 10.73
N GLU A 80 0.39 -13.57 12.03
CA GLU A 80 -0.20 -14.79 12.59
C GLU A 80 -1.65 -14.99 12.14
N ILE A 81 -2.39 -13.89 12.09
CA ILE A 81 -3.76 -13.89 11.54
C ILE A 81 -3.72 -14.35 10.09
N LEU A 82 -2.83 -13.78 9.28
CA LEU A 82 -2.68 -14.13 7.86
C LEU A 82 -2.36 -15.61 7.68
N ARG A 83 -1.41 -16.18 8.45
CA ARG A 83 -1.11 -17.63 8.39
C ARG A 83 -2.36 -18.48 8.64
N ARG A 84 -3.17 -18.12 9.64
CA ARG A 84 -4.40 -18.84 9.94
C ARG A 84 -5.44 -18.69 8.83
N GLU A 85 -5.59 -17.50 8.27
CA GLU A 85 -6.56 -17.24 7.21
C GLU A 85 -6.18 -17.91 5.88
N LEU A 86 -4.89 -17.94 5.55
CA LEU A 86 -4.37 -18.59 4.35
C LEU A 86 -4.64 -20.10 4.30
N ARG A 87 -4.75 -20.76 5.46
CA ARG A 87 -5.17 -22.18 5.55
C ARG A 87 -6.64 -22.41 5.19
N ARG A 88 -7.46 -21.37 5.19
CA ARG A 88 -8.91 -21.44 4.98
C ARG A 88 -9.33 -21.09 3.54
N ILE A 89 -8.39 -20.66 2.71
CA ILE A 89 -8.66 -20.28 1.33
C ILE A 89 -7.86 -21.15 0.34
N PRO A 90 -8.41 -21.44 -0.85
CA PRO A 90 -7.68 -22.16 -1.90
C PRO A 90 -6.35 -21.47 -2.23
N GLN A 91 -5.29 -22.26 -2.43
CA GLN A 91 -3.97 -21.71 -2.80
C GLN A 91 -3.99 -20.96 -4.13
N SER A 92 -4.82 -21.43 -5.07
CA SER A 92 -4.99 -20.84 -6.40
C SER A 92 -5.74 -19.51 -6.42
N ASP A 93 -6.37 -19.12 -5.32
CA ASP A 93 -7.13 -17.86 -5.26
C ASP A 93 -6.18 -16.65 -5.31
N PRO A 94 -6.36 -15.72 -6.28
CA PRO A 94 -5.47 -14.56 -6.37
C PRO A 94 -5.72 -13.58 -5.22
N ILE A 95 -4.61 -13.09 -4.64
CA ILE A 95 -4.58 -12.12 -3.54
C ILE A 95 -3.89 -10.85 -4.02
N ALA A 96 -4.56 -9.71 -3.94
CA ALA A 96 -4.00 -8.41 -4.29
C ALA A 96 -3.64 -7.59 -3.03
N ILE A 97 -2.39 -7.14 -2.95
CA ILE A 97 -1.86 -6.32 -1.86
C ILE A 97 -1.83 -4.86 -2.32
N GLY A 98 -2.39 -3.96 -1.51
CA GLY A 98 -2.31 -2.51 -1.75
C GLY A 98 -3.45 -1.93 -2.58
N THR A 99 -4.62 -2.59 -2.61
CA THR A 99 -5.73 -2.16 -3.45
C THR A 99 -6.35 -0.84 -3.01
N ALA A 100 -6.56 -0.62 -1.71
CA ALA A 100 -7.18 0.60 -1.18
C ALA A 100 -6.16 1.60 -0.64
N THR A 101 -5.08 1.12 -0.04
CA THR A 101 -4.03 1.95 0.56
C THR A 101 -2.67 1.47 0.09
N ASP A 102 -1.71 2.40 0.00
CA ASP A 102 -0.38 2.01 -0.47
C ASP A 102 0.35 1.21 0.62
N PRO A 103 0.82 -0.01 0.31
CA PRO A 103 1.50 -0.86 1.28
C PRO A 103 2.90 -0.34 1.62
N TYR A 104 3.48 0.51 0.78
CA TYR A 104 4.81 1.10 0.94
C TYR A 104 4.77 2.62 1.13
N GLN A 105 3.64 3.16 1.60
CA GLN A 105 3.56 4.56 2.06
C GLN A 105 4.60 4.85 3.17
N PRO A 106 4.92 6.13 3.48
CA PRO A 106 5.94 6.48 4.46
C PRO A 106 5.83 5.75 5.82
N ALA A 107 4.62 5.48 6.30
CA ALA A 107 4.32 4.67 7.48
C ALA A 107 5.04 3.30 7.49
N GLU A 108 5.24 2.68 6.33
CA GLU A 108 5.92 1.38 6.20
C GLU A 108 7.39 1.43 6.60
N ARG A 109 8.04 2.60 6.57
CA ARG A 109 9.39 2.77 7.12
C ARG A 109 9.42 2.57 8.63
N ARG A 110 8.33 2.92 9.32
CA ARG A 110 8.20 2.84 10.77
C ARG A 110 7.63 1.50 11.23
N PHE A 111 6.58 1.01 10.57
CA PHE A 111 5.79 -0.11 11.11
C PHE A 111 6.09 -1.48 10.47
N GLY A 112 6.70 -1.51 9.28
CA GLY A 112 7.09 -2.77 8.63
C GLY A 112 5.93 -3.77 8.40
N ARG A 113 4.69 -3.29 8.20
CA ARG A 113 3.50 -4.16 8.14
C ARG A 113 3.48 -4.96 6.85
N THR A 114 3.82 -4.32 5.74
CA THR A 114 3.93 -4.96 4.44
C THR A 114 5.06 -5.97 4.44
N ARG A 115 6.23 -5.61 4.97
CA ARG A 115 7.35 -6.54 5.11
C ARG A 115 6.97 -7.79 5.90
N ALA A 116 6.32 -7.64 7.06
CA ALA A 116 5.87 -8.77 7.87
C ALA A 116 4.87 -9.69 7.12
N ILE A 117 4.02 -9.12 6.26
CA ILE A 117 3.11 -9.87 5.39
C ILE A 117 3.88 -10.66 4.32
N LEU A 118 4.88 -10.03 3.69
CA LEU A 118 5.74 -10.70 2.70
C LEU A 118 6.56 -11.83 3.32
N GLU A 119 7.03 -11.67 4.56
CA GLU A 119 7.72 -12.74 5.31
C GLU A 119 6.83 -13.97 5.56
N VAL A 120 5.51 -13.77 5.69
CA VAL A 120 4.56 -14.91 5.71
C VAL A 120 4.50 -15.57 4.35
N PHE A 121 4.33 -14.79 3.28
CA PHE A 121 4.25 -15.35 1.92
C PHE A 121 5.55 -16.03 1.46
N ALA A 122 6.72 -15.61 1.96
CA ALA A 122 7.99 -16.26 1.70
C ALA A 122 8.05 -17.70 2.25
N ARG A 123 7.22 -18.00 3.27
CA ARG A 123 7.06 -19.35 3.84
C ARG A 123 5.96 -20.17 3.16
N GLU A 124 5.04 -19.51 2.46
CA GLU A 124 3.97 -20.13 1.69
C GLU A 124 4.47 -20.61 0.31
N ARG A 125 3.67 -21.47 -0.33
CA ARG A 125 3.92 -22.00 -1.68
C ARG A 125 2.64 -22.01 -2.50
N GLY A 126 2.78 -21.86 -3.81
CA GLY A 126 1.69 -21.99 -4.78
C GLY A 126 0.64 -20.88 -4.73
N ARG A 127 0.89 -19.79 -3.99
CA ARG A 127 -0.02 -18.62 -3.95
C ARG A 127 0.11 -17.80 -5.23
N ARG A 128 -0.96 -17.09 -5.58
CA ARG A 128 -0.99 -16.09 -6.67
C ARG A 128 -1.16 -14.70 -6.08
N LEU A 129 -0.13 -13.87 -6.20
CA LEU A 129 -0.03 -12.58 -5.53
C LEU A 129 0.16 -11.46 -6.57
N SER A 130 -0.51 -10.35 -6.34
CA SER A 130 -0.14 -9.07 -6.95
C SER A 130 0.09 -8.04 -5.85
N LEU A 131 1.07 -7.16 -6.03
CA LEU A 131 1.33 -6.03 -5.16
C LEU A 131 1.29 -4.76 -6.01
N VAL A 132 0.53 -3.75 -5.59
CA VAL A 132 0.50 -2.45 -6.24
C VAL A 132 1.01 -1.36 -5.30
N THR A 133 1.85 -0.46 -5.82
CA THR A 133 2.39 0.67 -5.05
C THR A 133 2.77 1.84 -5.95
N LYS A 134 2.81 3.06 -5.40
CA LYS A 134 3.45 4.26 -5.97
C LYS A 134 4.84 4.51 -5.39
N SER A 135 5.26 3.71 -4.41
CA SER A 135 6.43 3.96 -3.60
C SER A 135 7.67 3.30 -4.18
N ASP A 136 8.78 4.04 -4.23
CA ASP A 136 10.11 3.51 -4.48
C ASP A 136 10.66 2.69 -3.30
N LEU A 137 10.05 2.80 -2.11
CA LEU A 137 10.41 2.03 -0.91
C LEU A 137 10.29 0.51 -1.11
N VAL A 138 9.47 0.05 -2.07
CA VAL A 138 9.37 -1.37 -2.44
C VAL A 138 10.74 -1.97 -2.79
N THR A 139 11.67 -1.15 -3.29
CA THR A 139 13.02 -1.60 -3.65
C THR A 139 13.85 -2.07 -2.44
N ARG A 140 13.50 -1.63 -1.22
CA ARG A 140 14.09 -2.12 0.05
C ARG A 140 13.92 -3.63 0.23
N ASP A 141 12.80 -4.17 -0.26
CA ASP A 141 12.40 -5.54 -0.01
C ASP A 141 12.60 -6.45 -1.24
N ILE A 142 13.41 -6.05 -2.23
CA ILE A 142 13.65 -6.85 -3.46
C ILE A 142 14.03 -8.29 -3.14
N GLU A 143 15.01 -8.51 -2.26
CA GLU A 143 15.44 -9.88 -1.93
C GLU A 143 14.33 -10.71 -1.27
N LEU A 144 13.49 -10.08 -0.45
CA LEU A 144 12.34 -10.75 0.13
C LEU A 144 11.27 -11.06 -0.92
N LEU A 145 10.99 -10.12 -1.83
CA LEU A 145 10.07 -10.32 -2.95
C LEU A 145 10.56 -11.45 -3.88
N ARG A 146 11.88 -11.57 -4.11
CA ARG A 146 12.46 -12.70 -4.84
C ARG A 146 12.21 -14.02 -4.13
N GLU A 147 12.41 -14.09 -2.81
CA GLU A 147 12.11 -15.32 -2.06
C GLU A 147 10.63 -15.69 -2.13
N VAL A 148 9.73 -14.70 -2.07
CA VAL A 148 8.30 -14.93 -2.29
C VAL A 148 8.05 -15.49 -3.70
N ALA A 149 8.62 -14.86 -4.74
CA ALA A 149 8.45 -15.23 -6.15
C ALA A 149 9.05 -16.62 -6.50
N ARG A 150 10.06 -17.09 -5.76
CA ARG A 150 10.62 -18.44 -5.96
C ARG A 150 9.63 -19.55 -5.66
N ARG A 151 8.65 -19.29 -4.80
CA ARG A 151 7.69 -20.27 -4.27
C ARG A 151 6.25 -20.02 -4.69
N ASN A 152 5.97 -18.83 -5.23
CA ASN A 152 4.65 -18.31 -5.51
C ASN A 152 4.67 -17.55 -6.83
N VAL A 153 3.51 -17.38 -7.46
CA VAL A 153 3.37 -16.44 -8.57
C VAL A 153 3.22 -15.03 -7.97
N LEU A 154 4.15 -14.12 -8.27
CA LEU A 154 4.14 -12.74 -7.79
C LEU A 154 4.32 -11.77 -8.96
N SER A 155 3.49 -10.73 -9.01
CA SER A 155 3.69 -9.55 -9.86
C SER A 155 3.68 -8.29 -8.99
N VAL A 156 4.73 -7.48 -9.11
CA VAL A 156 4.79 -6.14 -8.51
C VAL A 156 4.40 -5.11 -9.56
N ASN A 157 3.51 -4.19 -9.21
CA ASN A 157 2.94 -3.20 -10.11
C ASN A 157 3.22 -1.81 -9.54
N VAL A 158 3.96 -0.98 -10.27
CA VAL A 158 4.26 0.39 -9.86
C VAL A 158 3.37 1.36 -10.61
N THR A 159 2.58 2.16 -9.90
CA THR A 159 1.70 3.16 -10.52
C THR A 159 2.48 4.40 -10.92
N ILE A 160 2.51 4.68 -12.22
CA ILE A 160 3.02 5.92 -12.82
C ILE A 160 1.86 6.58 -13.56
N THR A 161 1.29 7.62 -12.96
CA THR A 161 0.09 8.30 -13.48
C THR A 161 0.43 9.25 -14.64
N THR A 162 1.57 9.92 -14.56
CA THR A 162 2.10 10.82 -15.59
C THR A 162 3.62 10.91 -15.43
N LEU A 163 4.31 11.25 -16.52
CA LEU A 163 5.75 11.59 -16.51
C LEU A 163 5.99 13.10 -16.32
N ASP A 164 4.95 13.92 -16.44
CA ASP A 164 5.02 15.35 -16.13
C ASP A 164 5.07 15.54 -14.61
N GLU A 165 6.21 16.04 -14.12
CA GLU A 165 6.42 16.26 -12.69
C GLU A 165 5.46 17.31 -12.10
N SER A 166 5.16 18.37 -12.84
CA SER A 166 4.28 19.44 -12.36
C SER A 166 2.87 18.92 -12.15
N LEU A 167 2.37 18.12 -13.10
CA LEU A 167 1.07 17.45 -13.00
C LEU A 167 1.09 16.38 -11.90
N ALA A 168 2.17 15.62 -11.76
CA ALA A 168 2.31 14.63 -10.69
C ALA A 168 2.21 15.28 -9.30
N ARG A 169 2.89 16.41 -9.07
CA ARG A 169 2.79 17.16 -7.80
C ARG A 169 1.39 17.69 -7.53
N LEU A 170 0.64 18.09 -8.58
CA LEU A 170 -0.74 18.53 -8.44
C LEU A 170 -1.66 17.37 -8.02
N LEU A 171 -1.55 16.22 -8.68
CA LEU A 171 -2.44 15.07 -8.48
C LEU A 171 -2.07 14.25 -7.24
N GLU A 172 -0.78 14.12 -6.94
CA GLU A 172 -0.22 13.16 -5.99
C GLU A 172 0.84 13.84 -5.10
N PRO A 173 0.46 14.85 -4.30
CA PRO A 173 1.37 15.84 -3.72
C PRO A 173 2.43 15.26 -2.78
N ARG A 174 2.23 14.05 -2.25
CA ARG A 174 3.17 13.39 -1.33
C ARG A 174 3.70 12.05 -1.82
N ALA A 175 3.31 11.63 -3.03
CA ALA A 175 3.87 10.42 -3.63
C ALA A 175 5.24 10.71 -4.25
N PRO A 176 6.12 9.68 -4.41
CA PRO A 176 7.41 9.88 -5.06
C PRO A 176 7.28 10.44 -6.47
N ARG A 177 8.27 11.23 -6.91
CA ARG A 177 8.31 11.78 -8.28
C ARG A 177 8.29 10.64 -9.33
N PRO A 178 7.76 10.87 -10.54
CA PRO A 178 7.70 9.85 -11.60
C PRO A 178 9.05 9.18 -11.88
N GLU A 179 10.15 9.95 -11.87
CA GLU A 179 11.52 9.46 -12.06
C GLU A 179 11.93 8.39 -11.03
N LEU A 180 11.59 8.59 -9.74
CA LEU A 180 11.88 7.62 -8.67
C LEU A 180 11.07 6.34 -8.85
N ARG A 181 9.84 6.45 -9.35
CA ARG A 181 8.98 5.29 -9.65
C ARG A 181 9.51 4.51 -10.85
N LEU A 182 9.96 5.19 -11.90
CA LEU A 182 10.64 4.56 -13.04
C LEU A 182 11.92 3.86 -12.60
N GLU A 183 12.71 4.47 -11.73
CA GLU A 183 13.91 3.83 -11.18
C GLU A 183 13.56 2.58 -10.35
N ALA A 184 12.49 2.64 -9.54
CA ALA A 184 11.98 1.47 -8.85
C ALA A 184 11.56 0.35 -9.82
N VAL A 185 10.87 0.70 -10.91
CA VAL A 185 10.52 -0.26 -11.98
C VAL A 185 11.77 -0.90 -12.59
N ARG A 186 12.82 -0.12 -12.92
CA ARG A 186 14.07 -0.68 -13.46
C ARG A 186 14.72 -1.69 -12.51
N LYS A 187 14.79 -1.35 -11.21
CA LYS A 187 15.36 -2.24 -10.19
C LYS A 187 14.55 -3.52 -10.01
N LEU A 188 13.22 -3.41 -10.01
CA LEU A 188 12.32 -4.56 -9.94
C LEU A 188 12.42 -5.43 -11.21
N ALA A 189 12.55 -4.82 -12.38
CA ALA A 189 12.67 -5.53 -13.66
C ALA A 189 13.98 -6.32 -13.72
N ALA A 190 15.08 -5.70 -13.30
CA ALA A 190 16.38 -6.37 -13.17
C ALA A 190 16.34 -7.56 -12.20
N ALA A 191 15.42 -7.55 -11.23
CA ALA A 191 15.19 -8.66 -10.30
C ALA A 191 14.17 -9.70 -10.81
N GLY A 192 13.50 -9.45 -11.95
CA GLY A 192 12.45 -10.31 -12.51
C GLY A 192 11.11 -10.25 -11.77
N LEU A 193 10.74 -9.08 -11.21
CA LEU A 193 9.58 -8.91 -10.31
C LEU A 193 8.43 -8.04 -10.88
N VAL A 194 8.61 -7.42 -12.05
CA VAL A 194 7.61 -6.59 -12.76
C VAL A 194 7.32 -7.16 -14.14
#